data_AF-A0A9D7CYX7-F1
#
_entry.id   AF-A0A9D7CYX7-F1
#
_cell.length_a   1.000
_cell.length_b   1.000
_cell.length_c   1.000
_cell.angle_alpha   90.00
_cell.angle_beta   90.00
_cell.angle_gamma   90.00
#
_symmetry.space_group_name_H-M   'P 1'
#
loop_
_entity.id
_entity.type
_entity.pdbx_description
1 polymer ?
#
loop_
_entity_poly.entity_id
_entity_poly.type
_entity_poly.pdbx_seq_one_letter_code
_entity_poly.pdbx_strand_id
1 'polypeptide(L)'
;MSCTAAGRSATAGQPPAIVDALARSDHAALLSAEERALLTRWLDEGAPGTAGGVHSPRYGDPRLPEGHASTLRASRYRPMLDAADVDACGKCHQGAPNSGALSGAPGRVAAPGATACTSCHSREGGPLACGTCHGDGDRASPPKNSCGAAPSTPRDSHRAHVNAGATQAEGRACKTCHPVPPTFELAGAHGDGHVEVWLDETLAGRGATFDPASKRCAGSCHARGGNRETPAWGEASVGCNDCHRSPPASHYDGPCRQCHHEVAADGASLTQPVRLHLNGRIDLGDGSGQCGACHGSGDDPWPTTGAHTAHAKPSSSRPVACATCHVIPVGKHPVGAGAVVRLAGPALAGGARARYDAATKTCSETACHTGVGGSLQTPAWNSGPAARACGACHATPPPPPHAAATQCGGSICHSGLTSGFVGTLSLTPAGAKNHVDGRVNR
;
A
#
# COMPACT_ATOMS: atom_id res chain seq x y z
N MET A 1 -31.74 11.29 26.97
CA MET A 1 -32.76 10.30 26.58
C MET A 1 -32.21 8.95 26.98
N SER A 2 -32.86 8.23 27.90
CA SER A 2 -32.46 6.84 28.19
C SER A 2 -33.14 5.92 27.17
N CYS A 3 -32.56 4.77 26.87
CA CYS A 3 -33.10 3.80 25.90
C CYS A 3 -33.40 2.47 26.62
N THR A 4 -34.47 1.78 26.25
CA THR A 4 -34.79 0.41 26.69
C THR A 4 -33.95 -0.61 25.91
N ALA A 5 -33.87 -1.85 26.40
CA ALA A 5 -33.22 -2.97 25.72
C ALA A 5 -33.79 -3.28 24.31
N ALA A 6 -34.98 -2.76 23.98
CA ALA A 6 -35.61 -2.88 22.66
C ALA A 6 -35.42 -1.63 21.77
N GLY A 7 -34.53 -0.70 22.14
CA GLY A 7 -34.22 0.49 21.34
C GLY A 7 -35.33 1.55 21.32
N ARG A 8 -36.16 1.63 22.38
CA ARG A 8 -37.19 2.68 22.54
C ARG A 8 -36.82 3.63 23.67
N SER A 9 -37.30 4.88 23.64
CA SER A 9 -37.00 5.87 24.67
C SER A 9 -37.54 5.45 26.05
N ALA A 10 -36.65 5.31 27.04
CA ALA A 10 -36.93 5.08 28.45
C ALA A 10 -36.90 6.39 29.23
N THR A 11 -37.90 6.61 30.08
CA THR A 11 -37.93 7.69 31.08
C THR A 11 -37.09 7.30 32.31
N ALA A 12 -36.40 8.29 32.90
CA ALA A 12 -35.29 8.16 33.86
C ALA A 12 -35.69 7.80 35.31
N GLY A 13 -34.75 7.22 36.10
CA GLY A 13 -34.91 7.14 37.57
C GLY A 13 -34.08 6.16 38.43
N GLN A 14 -32.92 5.62 38.04
CA GLN A 14 -32.13 4.72 38.92
C GLN A 14 -30.61 5.00 38.92
N PRO A 15 -29.90 4.67 40.03
CA PRO A 15 -28.46 4.94 40.22
C PRO A 15 -27.55 4.22 39.19
N PRO A 16 -26.25 4.61 39.06
CA PRO A 16 -25.41 4.17 37.95
C PRO A 16 -25.02 2.69 38.08
N ALA A 17 -25.68 1.83 37.31
CA ALA A 17 -25.51 0.37 37.28
C ALA A 17 -24.06 -0.13 37.03
N ILE A 18 -23.13 0.74 36.64
CA ILE A 18 -21.75 0.38 36.30
C ILE A 18 -20.87 0.13 37.53
N VAL A 19 -21.12 0.79 38.66
CA VAL A 19 -20.36 0.53 39.90
C VAL A 19 -20.65 -0.88 40.43
N ASP A 20 -21.93 -1.24 40.43
CA ASP A 20 -22.40 -2.58 40.81
C ASP A 20 -21.89 -3.65 39.85
N ALA A 21 -21.85 -3.35 38.55
CA ALA A 21 -21.31 -4.27 37.54
C ALA A 21 -19.82 -4.52 37.72
N LEU A 22 -19.04 -3.51 38.11
CA LEU A 22 -17.60 -3.63 38.36
C LEU A 22 -17.30 -4.34 39.69
N ALA A 23 -18.22 -4.30 40.66
CA ALA A 23 -18.10 -5.01 41.93
C ALA A 23 -18.26 -6.54 41.80
N ARG A 24 -18.77 -7.04 40.67
CA ARG A 24 -18.86 -8.48 40.40
C ARG A 24 -17.47 -9.12 40.34
N SER A 25 -17.36 -10.34 40.85
CA SER A 25 -16.09 -11.08 40.90
C SER A 25 -15.45 -11.33 39.54
N ASP A 26 -16.25 -11.44 38.47
CA ASP A 26 -15.80 -11.60 37.08
C ASP A 26 -15.32 -10.29 36.44
N HIS A 27 -15.62 -9.14 37.04
CA HIS A 27 -15.19 -7.81 36.60
C HIS A 27 -14.24 -7.12 37.58
N ALA A 28 -13.96 -7.76 38.72
CA ALA A 28 -13.17 -7.20 39.81
C ALA A 28 -11.75 -6.80 39.38
N ALA A 29 -11.19 -7.48 38.36
CA ALA A 29 -9.85 -7.25 37.83
C ALA A 29 -9.79 -6.34 36.58
N LEU A 30 -10.92 -5.85 36.07
CA LEU A 30 -10.95 -5.02 34.86
C LEU A 30 -10.34 -3.62 35.06
N LEU A 31 -10.31 -3.14 36.31
CA LEU A 31 -9.73 -1.86 36.69
C LEU A 31 -8.85 -2.07 37.91
N SER A 32 -7.73 -1.37 37.97
CA SER A 32 -6.97 -1.22 39.21
C SER A 32 -7.83 -0.58 40.31
N ALA A 33 -7.41 -0.72 41.57
CA ALA A 33 -8.08 -0.08 42.70
C ALA A 33 -8.14 1.45 42.54
N GLU A 34 -7.11 2.05 41.95
CA GLU A 34 -7.01 3.49 41.71
C GLU A 34 -7.92 3.96 40.57
N GLU A 35 -7.98 3.23 39.46
CA GLU A 35 -8.91 3.51 38.35
C GLU A 35 -10.37 3.34 38.78
N ARG A 36 -10.65 2.31 39.59
CA ARG A 36 -11.98 2.09 40.16
C ARG A 36 -12.36 3.23 41.10
N ALA A 37 -11.45 3.64 41.99
CA ALA A 37 -11.70 4.77 42.89
C ALA A 37 -11.90 6.09 42.12
N LEU A 38 -11.17 6.30 41.03
CA LEU A 38 -11.34 7.46 40.16
C LEU A 38 -12.70 7.42 39.43
N LEU A 39 -13.08 6.28 38.88
CA LEU A 39 -14.36 6.09 38.20
C LEU A 39 -15.54 6.24 39.16
N THR A 40 -15.48 5.62 40.35
CA THR A 40 -16.51 5.77 41.38
C THR A 40 -16.64 7.23 41.81
N ARG A 41 -15.52 7.92 42.04
CA ARG A 41 -15.53 9.37 42.32
C ARG A 41 -16.12 10.18 41.18
N TRP A 42 -15.80 9.83 39.93
CA TRP A 42 -16.39 10.49 38.76
C TRP A 42 -17.91 10.27 38.67
N LEU A 43 -18.39 9.09 39.04
CA LEU A 43 -19.81 8.75 39.04
C LEU A 43 -20.58 9.41 40.19
N ASP A 44 -19.99 9.47 41.37
CA ASP A 44 -20.59 10.04 42.58
C ASP A 44 -20.46 11.56 42.61
N GLU A 45 -19.22 12.07 42.51
CA GLU A 45 -18.87 13.48 42.71
C GLU A 45 -18.80 14.25 41.39
N GLY A 46 -18.46 13.58 40.28
CA GLY A 46 -18.35 14.18 38.95
C GLY A 46 -16.97 14.27 38.39
N ALA A 47 -16.87 14.80 37.18
CA ALA A 47 -15.58 15.09 36.58
C ALA A 47 -14.78 15.98 37.56
N PRO A 48 -13.56 15.58 37.98
CA PRO A 48 -12.77 16.37 38.89
C PRO A 48 -12.57 17.76 38.28
N GLY A 49 -12.90 18.79 39.06
CA GLY A 49 -12.89 20.15 38.56
C GLY A 49 -11.50 20.54 38.06
N THR A 50 -11.42 21.06 36.84
CA THR A 50 -10.18 21.70 36.36
C THR A 50 -9.97 23.02 37.11
N ALA A 51 -8.72 23.47 37.25
CA ALA A 51 -8.44 24.78 37.84
C ALA A 51 -9.31 25.85 37.16
N GLY A 52 -10.21 26.47 37.93
CA GLY A 52 -11.14 27.47 37.42
C GLY A 52 -10.39 28.68 36.90
N GLY A 53 -10.90 29.24 35.80
CA GLY A 53 -10.36 30.43 35.16
C GLY A 53 -11.52 31.30 34.66
N VAL A 54 -11.73 31.33 33.35
CA VAL A 54 -12.85 32.05 32.72
C VAL A 54 -14.19 31.34 32.93
N HIS A 55 -14.17 30.03 33.18
CA HIS A 55 -15.36 29.22 33.44
C HIS A 55 -15.23 28.54 34.80
N SER A 56 -16.38 28.16 35.38
CA SER A 56 -16.43 27.41 36.63
C SER A 56 -15.53 26.16 36.56
N PRO A 57 -14.84 25.78 37.64
CA PRO A 57 -14.13 24.49 37.73
C PRO A 57 -14.99 23.28 37.34
N ARG A 58 -16.31 23.43 37.50
CA ARG A 58 -17.32 22.41 37.21
C ARG A 58 -17.78 22.36 35.74
N TYR A 59 -17.27 23.25 34.89
CA TYR A 59 -17.66 23.33 33.47
C TYR A 59 -17.35 22.03 32.72
N GLY A 60 -16.37 21.26 33.16
CA GLY A 60 -16.06 19.94 32.58
C GLY A 60 -17.00 18.81 32.99
N ASP A 61 -17.91 18.99 33.97
CA ASP A 61 -18.82 17.94 34.44
C ASP A 61 -20.08 17.85 33.56
N PRO A 62 -20.27 16.77 32.77
CA PRO A 62 -21.40 16.66 31.85
C PRO A 62 -22.75 16.44 32.56
N ARG A 63 -22.76 16.19 33.87
CA ARG A 63 -23.97 15.93 34.66
C ARG A 63 -24.62 17.22 35.16
N LEU A 64 -23.84 18.29 35.24
CA LEU A 64 -24.29 19.55 35.83
C LEU A 64 -25.01 20.43 34.79
N PRO A 65 -26.03 21.20 35.22
CA PRO A 65 -26.69 22.19 34.37
C PRO A 65 -25.72 23.24 33.79
N GLU A 66 -24.69 23.61 34.55
CA GLU A 66 -23.60 24.51 34.16
C GLU A 66 -22.45 23.81 33.41
N GLY A 67 -22.60 22.51 33.12
CA GLY A 67 -21.61 21.73 32.38
C GLY A 67 -21.49 22.15 30.91
N HIS A 68 -20.35 21.83 30.30
CA HIS A 68 -19.99 22.18 28.93
C HIS A 68 -21.07 21.78 27.92
N ALA A 69 -21.53 20.53 27.98
CA ALA A 69 -22.55 20.02 27.07
C ALA A 69 -23.93 20.65 27.30
N SER A 70 -24.31 20.87 28.57
CA SER A 70 -25.56 21.52 28.97
C SER A 70 -25.60 22.98 28.49
N THR A 71 -24.49 23.70 28.66
CA THR A 71 -24.31 25.09 28.21
C THR A 71 -24.42 25.20 26.69
N LEU A 72 -23.71 24.34 25.95
CA LEU A 72 -23.81 24.31 24.49
C LEU A 72 -25.23 24.02 24.03
N ARG A 73 -25.92 23.05 24.65
CA ARG A 73 -27.31 22.72 24.32
C ARG A 73 -28.26 23.88 24.59
N ALA A 74 -28.11 24.56 25.74
CA ALA A 74 -28.91 25.72 26.10
C ALA A 74 -28.72 26.88 25.11
N SER A 75 -27.48 27.09 24.65
CA SER A 75 -27.13 28.10 23.64
C SER A 75 -27.34 27.63 22.20
N ARG A 76 -28.04 26.51 21.99
CA ARG A 76 -28.29 25.90 20.66
C ARG A 76 -27.02 25.75 19.82
N TYR A 77 -25.91 25.40 20.47
CA TYR A 77 -24.59 25.20 19.87
C TYR A 77 -23.99 26.44 19.19
N ARG A 78 -24.60 27.63 19.31
CA ARG A 78 -24.14 28.87 18.66
C ARG A 78 -22.67 29.21 18.96
N PRO A 79 -22.17 29.13 20.21
CA PRO A 79 -20.76 29.45 20.51
C PRO A 79 -19.74 28.54 19.79
N MET A 80 -20.17 27.37 19.33
CA MET A 80 -19.34 26.44 18.57
C MET A 80 -19.45 26.65 17.06
N LEU A 81 -20.64 27.00 16.57
CA LEU A 81 -20.99 27.00 15.15
C LEU A 81 -20.94 28.39 14.50
N ASP A 82 -21.16 29.45 15.27
CA ASP A 82 -21.16 30.83 14.79
C ASP A 82 -19.89 31.54 15.26
N ALA A 83 -19.05 31.95 14.31
CA ALA A 83 -17.83 32.70 14.59
C ALA A 83 -18.14 34.13 15.08
N ALA A 84 -19.29 34.70 14.72
CA ALA A 84 -19.70 36.04 15.14
C ALA A 84 -20.30 36.05 16.55
N ASP A 85 -20.58 34.88 17.14
CA ASP A 85 -21.12 34.78 18.49
C ASP A 85 -20.16 35.43 19.50
N VAL A 86 -20.71 36.17 20.46
CA VAL A 86 -19.90 36.88 21.47
C VAL A 86 -19.08 35.90 22.30
N ASP A 87 -19.62 34.71 22.55
CA ASP A 87 -19.01 33.65 23.35
C ASP A 87 -18.34 32.56 22.49
N ALA A 88 -18.08 32.85 21.20
CA ALA A 88 -17.48 31.90 20.27
C ALA A 88 -16.20 31.26 20.85
N CYS A 89 -16.24 29.94 21.08
CA CYS A 89 -15.17 29.24 21.81
C CYS A 89 -13.81 29.34 21.11
N GLY A 90 -13.79 29.45 19.78
CA GLY A 90 -12.57 29.63 18.97
C GLY A 90 -11.82 30.94 19.18
N LYS A 91 -12.40 31.90 19.92
CA LYS A 91 -11.70 33.12 20.35
C LYS A 91 -10.62 32.83 21.39
N CYS A 92 -10.83 31.81 22.23
CA CYS A 92 -9.97 31.46 23.36
C CYS A 92 -9.35 30.06 23.25
N HIS A 93 -10.10 29.09 22.73
CA HIS A 93 -9.67 27.68 22.61
C HIS A 93 -9.19 27.34 21.20
N GLN A 94 -8.02 26.73 21.11
CA GLN A 94 -7.50 26.21 19.85
C GLN A 94 -8.26 24.96 19.42
N GLY A 95 -8.48 24.80 18.11
CA GLY A 95 -9.14 23.62 17.55
C GLY A 95 -10.66 23.63 17.65
N ALA A 96 -11.29 24.72 18.11
CA ALA A 96 -12.74 24.87 18.03
C ALA A 96 -13.17 24.93 16.54
N PRO A 97 -14.34 24.39 16.14
CA PRO A 97 -14.78 24.35 14.74
C PRO A 97 -14.78 25.72 14.04
N ASN A 98 -15.08 26.80 14.75
CA ASN A 98 -15.07 28.17 14.24
C ASN A 98 -13.71 28.89 14.34
N SER A 99 -12.66 28.26 14.89
CA SER A 99 -11.38 28.92 15.17
C SER A 99 -10.63 29.38 13.91
N GLY A 100 -10.81 28.71 12.77
CA GLY A 100 -10.24 29.13 11.47
C GLY A 100 -10.91 30.38 10.89
N ALA A 101 -12.23 30.53 11.06
CA ALA A 101 -12.96 31.73 10.67
C ALA A 101 -12.63 32.95 11.54
N LEU A 102 -12.01 32.71 12.71
CA LEU A 102 -11.56 33.71 13.68
C LEU A 102 -10.06 34.05 13.57
N SER A 103 -9.33 33.43 12.64
CA SER A 103 -7.91 33.70 12.41
C SER A 103 -7.72 35.16 11.93
N GLY A 104 -7.20 36.01 12.82
CA GLY A 104 -6.96 37.44 12.54
C GLY A 104 -8.15 38.36 12.87
N ALA A 105 -9.24 37.84 13.43
CA ALA A 105 -10.37 38.66 13.86
C ALA A 105 -10.04 39.50 15.12
N PRO A 106 -10.47 40.78 15.18
CA PRO A 106 -10.34 41.59 16.41
C PRO A 106 -11.10 40.94 17.57
N GLY A 107 -10.47 40.85 18.74
CA GLY A 107 -11.04 40.22 19.94
C GLY A 107 -10.61 38.77 20.21
N ARG A 108 -9.68 38.20 19.43
CA ARG A 108 -9.05 36.92 19.76
C ARG A 108 -8.07 37.09 20.93
N VAL A 109 -8.39 36.49 22.07
CA VAL A 109 -7.51 36.45 23.24
C VAL A 109 -7.13 34.99 23.46
N ALA A 110 -5.89 34.64 23.08
CA ALA A 110 -5.40 33.30 23.37
C ALA A 110 -5.40 33.09 24.89
N ALA A 111 -6.01 32.01 25.38
CA ALA A 111 -5.99 31.63 26.78
C ALA A 111 -4.85 30.62 27.01
N PRO A 112 -3.67 31.03 27.53
CA PRO A 112 -2.55 30.11 27.72
C PRO A 112 -2.92 29.04 28.73
N GLY A 113 -2.71 27.76 28.38
CA GLY A 113 -3.09 26.62 29.22
C GLY A 113 -4.56 26.18 29.09
N ALA A 114 -5.37 26.85 28.25
CA ALA A 114 -6.71 26.37 27.94
C ALA A 114 -6.63 25.06 27.14
N THR A 115 -7.44 24.07 27.55
CA THR A 115 -7.55 22.78 26.85
C THR A 115 -7.94 23.02 25.39
N ALA A 116 -7.11 22.53 24.46
CA ALA A 116 -7.42 22.56 23.03
C ALA A 116 -8.58 21.61 22.73
N CYS A 117 -9.54 22.01 21.91
CA CYS A 117 -10.69 21.18 21.59
C CYS A 117 -10.26 19.84 20.95
N THR A 118 -9.17 19.86 20.17
CA THR A 118 -8.55 18.67 19.57
C THR A 118 -8.04 17.66 20.60
N SER A 119 -7.78 18.06 21.84
CA SER A 119 -7.35 17.11 22.88
C SER A 119 -8.41 16.04 23.18
N CYS A 120 -9.68 16.29 22.87
CA CYS A 120 -10.76 15.32 23.01
C CYS A 120 -11.43 15.05 21.66
N HIS A 121 -11.64 16.07 20.82
CA HIS A 121 -12.46 15.97 19.61
C HIS A 121 -11.74 15.39 18.38
N SER A 122 -10.41 15.36 18.33
CA SER A 122 -9.67 14.80 17.18
C SER A 122 -8.97 13.47 17.47
N ARG A 123 -9.25 12.86 18.62
CA ARG A 123 -8.73 11.53 18.96
C ARG A 123 -9.56 10.45 18.29
N GLU A 124 -8.93 9.30 18.02
CA GLU A 124 -9.63 8.07 17.65
C GLU A 124 -10.64 7.72 18.75
N GLY A 125 -11.91 7.49 18.38
CA GLY A 125 -13.04 7.32 19.31
C GLY A 125 -13.53 8.61 20.00
N GLY A 126 -12.95 9.78 19.71
CA GLY A 126 -13.39 11.07 20.24
C GLY A 126 -14.78 11.48 19.72
N PRO A 127 -15.48 12.46 20.34
CA PRO A 127 -16.86 12.85 20.00
C PRO A 127 -17.13 13.26 18.54
N LEU A 128 -16.10 13.50 17.72
CA LEU A 128 -16.25 13.77 16.28
C LEU A 128 -15.81 12.58 15.40
N ALA A 129 -15.33 11.49 15.98
CA ALA A 129 -15.02 10.27 15.25
C ALA A 129 -16.33 9.64 14.76
N CYS A 130 -16.35 9.15 13.53
CA CYS A 130 -17.53 8.52 12.94
C CYS A 130 -17.98 7.31 13.78
N GLY A 131 -17.02 6.56 14.34
CA GLY A 131 -17.20 5.42 15.26
C GLY A 131 -18.00 5.72 16.54
N THR A 132 -18.02 6.98 16.95
CA THR A 132 -18.69 7.39 18.20
C THR A 132 -20.20 7.38 18.04
N CYS A 133 -20.70 7.79 16.87
CA CYS A 133 -22.12 7.79 16.55
C CYS A 133 -22.54 6.56 15.71
N HIS A 134 -21.67 6.06 14.85
CA HIS A 134 -21.91 4.90 13.96
C HIS A 134 -20.95 3.76 14.32
N GLY A 135 -21.33 2.50 14.12
CA GLY A 135 -20.44 1.35 14.37
C GLY A 135 -20.19 1.07 15.85
N ASP A 136 -18.99 0.66 16.25
CA ASP A 136 -18.66 0.15 17.58
C ASP A 136 -17.66 1.02 18.37
N GLY A 137 -17.28 2.19 17.85
CA GLY A 137 -16.26 3.08 18.43
C GLY A 137 -14.98 3.01 17.62
N ASP A 138 -14.41 1.81 17.51
CA ASP A 138 -13.21 1.53 16.71
C ASP A 138 -13.53 1.54 15.21
N ARG A 139 -14.76 1.15 14.86
CA ARG A 139 -15.27 1.16 13.49
C ARG A 139 -16.47 2.08 13.38
N ALA A 140 -16.61 2.72 12.23
CA ALA A 140 -17.77 3.54 11.87
C ALA A 140 -18.92 2.75 11.23
N SER A 141 -18.82 1.42 11.14
CA SER A 141 -19.85 0.53 10.61
C SER A 141 -20.05 -0.69 11.54
N PRO A 142 -21.26 -1.27 11.59
CA PRO A 142 -22.47 -0.89 10.86
C PRO A 142 -23.12 0.39 11.44
N PRO A 143 -23.86 1.17 10.65
CA PRO A 143 -24.55 2.36 11.17
C PRO A 143 -25.50 1.99 12.31
N LYS A 144 -25.47 2.78 13.39
CA LYS A 144 -26.40 2.65 14.52
C LYS A 144 -27.68 3.44 14.24
N ASN A 145 -28.79 3.01 14.84
CA ASN A 145 -30.00 3.84 14.87
C ASN A 145 -29.87 5.00 15.87
N SER A 146 -30.87 5.89 15.92
CA SER A 146 -30.93 7.04 16.84
C SER A 146 -30.87 6.68 18.33
N CYS A 147 -31.00 5.40 18.68
CA CYS A 147 -30.88 4.87 20.04
C CYS A 147 -29.53 4.17 20.28
N GLY A 148 -28.58 4.28 19.35
CA GLY A 148 -27.24 3.70 19.47
C GLY A 148 -27.18 2.18 19.26
N ALA A 149 -28.29 1.54 18.90
CA ALA A 149 -28.31 0.11 18.64
C ALA A 149 -27.91 -0.19 17.19
N ALA A 150 -27.04 -1.18 17.01
CA ALA A 150 -26.77 -1.74 15.68
C ALA A 150 -28.05 -2.43 15.15
N PRO A 151 -28.34 -2.36 13.84
CA PRO A 151 -29.49 -3.02 13.25
C PRO A 151 -29.43 -4.54 13.49
N SER A 152 -30.59 -5.16 13.72
CA SER A 152 -30.73 -6.59 14.03
C SER A 152 -30.46 -7.52 12.84
N THR A 153 -30.16 -6.99 11.65
CA THR A 153 -29.89 -7.78 10.44
C THR A 153 -28.41 -7.73 10.04
N PRO A 154 -27.75 -8.87 9.77
CA PRO A 154 -26.29 -8.95 9.56
C PRO A 154 -25.82 -8.52 8.15
N ARG A 155 -26.72 -8.06 7.30
CA ARG A 155 -26.46 -7.77 5.88
C ARG A 155 -25.95 -6.34 5.72
N ASP A 156 -24.65 -6.16 5.94
CA ASP A 156 -23.94 -4.89 5.83
C ASP A 156 -22.93 -4.89 4.68
N SER A 157 -23.17 -4.06 3.66
CA SER A 157 -22.22 -3.85 2.55
C SER A 157 -21.03 -2.97 2.94
N HIS A 158 -21.08 -2.22 4.05
CA HIS A 158 -19.97 -1.36 4.45
C HIS A 158 -18.71 -2.16 4.70
N ARG A 159 -18.76 -3.28 5.44
CA ARG A 159 -17.57 -4.10 5.73
C ARG A 159 -16.79 -4.50 4.49
N ALA A 160 -17.47 -4.74 3.37
CA ALA A 160 -16.84 -5.10 2.11
C ALA A 160 -16.12 -3.92 1.42
N HIS A 161 -16.47 -2.67 1.78
CA HIS A 161 -16.00 -1.46 1.11
C HIS A 161 -15.14 -0.57 2.00
N VAL A 162 -15.49 -0.37 3.27
CA VAL A 162 -14.80 0.57 4.18
C VAL A 162 -13.59 -0.06 4.89
N ASN A 163 -13.37 -1.36 4.70
CA ASN A 163 -12.20 -2.08 5.22
C ASN A 163 -11.33 -2.58 4.08
N ALA A 164 -10.03 -2.72 4.33
CA ALA A 164 -9.15 -3.49 3.45
C ALA A 164 -9.68 -4.93 3.31
N GLY A 165 -9.43 -5.55 2.15
CA GLY A 165 -9.95 -6.88 1.86
C GLY A 165 -9.32 -7.51 0.62
N ALA A 166 -9.82 -8.69 0.24
CA ALA A 166 -9.26 -9.51 -0.83
C ALA A 166 -9.09 -8.78 -2.19
N THR A 167 -9.86 -7.73 -2.42
CA THR A 167 -9.86 -6.96 -3.68
C THR A 167 -9.38 -5.52 -3.53
N GLN A 168 -9.02 -5.05 -2.32
CA GLN A 168 -8.57 -3.68 -2.07
C GLN A 168 -7.58 -3.60 -0.90
N ALA A 169 -6.43 -2.96 -1.10
CA ALA A 169 -5.43 -2.76 -0.04
C ALA A 169 -5.93 -1.87 1.11
N GLU A 170 -6.84 -0.94 0.82
CA GLU A 170 -7.33 0.04 1.78
C GLU A 170 -8.86 0.14 1.70
N GLY A 171 -9.46 0.49 2.82
CA GLY A 171 -10.88 0.77 2.90
C GLY A 171 -11.25 2.06 2.17
N ARG A 172 -12.40 2.07 1.51
CA ARG A 172 -12.95 3.25 0.86
C ARG A 172 -13.41 4.27 1.90
N ALA A 173 -13.08 5.53 1.65
CA ALA A 173 -13.58 6.64 2.46
C ALA A 173 -15.11 6.74 2.37
N CYS A 174 -15.78 7.12 3.46
CA CYS A 174 -17.24 7.27 3.53
C CYS A 174 -17.79 8.20 2.43
N LYS A 175 -17.01 9.23 2.07
CA LYS A 175 -17.34 10.18 0.99
C LYS A 175 -17.56 9.55 -0.38
N THR A 176 -17.14 8.29 -0.56
CA THR A 176 -17.42 7.51 -1.77
C THR A 176 -18.92 7.27 -1.96
N CYS A 177 -19.67 7.12 -0.87
CA CYS A 177 -21.08 6.73 -0.90
C CYS A 177 -22.03 7.74 -0.23
N HIS A 178 -21.50 8.67 0.54
CA HIS A 178 -22.28 9.64 1.29
C HIS A 178 -21.65 11.03 1.18
N PRO A 179 -22.45 12.11 1.18
CA PRO A 179 -21.89 13.43 1.38
C PRO A 179 -21.31 13.51 2.81
N VAL A 180 -20.00 13.74 2.93
CA VAL A 180 -19.34 13.96 4.23
C VAL A 180 -19.06 15.45 4.35
N PRO A 181 -19.74 16.17 5.25
CA PRO A 181 -19.48 17.58 5.48
C PRO A 181 -18.02 17.80 5.95
N PRO A 182 -17.35 18.88 5.50
CA PRO A 182 -15.98 19.21 5.92
C PRO A 182 -15.90 19.64 7.40
N THR A 183 -17.04 20.02 7.98
CA THR A 183 -17.22 20.39 9.38
C THR A 183 -18.37 19.57 9.96
N PHE A 184 -18.25 19.13 11.22
CA PHE A 184 -19.32 18.41 11.89
C PHE A 184 -20.53 19.33 12.11
N GLU A 185 -21.45 19.35 11.15
CA GLU A 185 -22.74 20.01 11.27
C GLU A 185 -23.79 18.97 11.64
N LEU A 186 -24.39 19.12 12.82
CA LEU A 186 -25.60 18.36 13.22
C LEU A 186 -26.85 18.77 12.41
N ALA A 187 -26.70 19.61 11.39
CA ALA A 187 -27.77 20.09 10.52
C ALA A 187 -27.53 19.59 9.09
N GLY A 188 -28.61 19.39 8.32
CA GLY A 188 -28.54 18.87 6.95
C GLY A 188 -28.57 17.34 6.86
N ALA A 189 -28.02 16.78 5.78
CA ALA A 189 -28.07 15.35 5.36
C ALA A 189 -27.43 14.32 6.34
N HIS A 190 -26.89 14.76 7.47
CA HIS A 190 -26.43 13.89 8.57
C HIS A 190 -27.22 14.11 9.87
N GLY A 191 -28.06 15.16 9.93
CA GLY A 191 -28.76 15.62 11.13
C GLY A 191 -30.26 15.39 11.13
N ASP A 192 -30.86 15.05 9.98
CA ASP A 192 -32.31 14.81 9.83
C ASP A 192 -32.73 13.35 10.08
N GLY A 193 -31.76 12.47 10.37
CA GLY A 193 -31.99 11.05 10.64
C GLY A 193 -32.17 10.19 9.39
N HIS A 194 -32.07 10.79 8.20
CA HIS A 194 -31.90 10.09 6.93
C HIS A 194 -30.44 10.18 6.53
N VAL A 195 -29.94 9.14 5.86
CA VAL A 195 -28.59 9.14 5.29
C VAL A 195 -28.74 8.90 3.81
N GLU A 196 -28.55 9.95 3.02
CA GLU A 196 -28.58 9.87 1.57
C GLU A 196 -27.36 9.07 1.08
N VAL A 197 -27.62 7.98 0.36
CA VAL A 197 -26.59 7.33 -0.44
C VAL A 197 -26.44 8.14 -1.72
N TRP A 198 -25.37 8.92 -1.78
CA TRP A 198 -24.95 9.66 -2.97
C TRP A 198 -23.58 9.13 -3.38
N LEU A 199 -23.53 8.39 -4.49
CA LEU A 199 -22.28 7.85 -4.99
C LEU A 199 -21.50 8.97 -5.66
N ASP A 200 -20.32 9.30 -5.11
CA ASP A 200 -19.44 10.29 -5.73
C ASP A 200 -18.93 9.73 -7.07
N GLU A 201 -19.40 10.29 -8.19
CA GLU A 201 -19.05 9.79 -9.52
C GLU A 201 -17.55 9.84 -9.82
N THR A 202 -16.77 10.66 -9.11
CA THR A 202 -15.31 10.70 -9.26
C THR A 202 -14.63 9.52 -8.58
N LEU A 203 -15.25 8.95 -7.54
CA LEU A 203 -14.71 7.85 -6.73
C LEU A 203 -15.38 6.50 -7.05
N ALA A 204 -16.69 6.49 -7.23
CA ALA A 204 -17.52 5.34 -7.58
C ALA A 204 -17.62 5.13 -9.10
N GLY A 205 -17.25 6.13 -9.90
CA GLY A 205 -17.28 6.10 -11.36
C GLY A 205 -18.47 6.84 -11.96
N ARG A 206 -18.28 7.36 -13.18
CA ARG A 206 -19.31 8.10 -13.92
C ARG A 206 -20.58 7.27 -14.07
N GLY A 207 -21.73 7.87 -13.74
CA GLY A 207 -23.03 7.20 -13.80
C GLY A 207 -23.26 6.15 -12.70
N ALA A 208 -22.51 6.21 -11.59
CA ALA A 208 -22.80 5.38 -10.43
C ALA A 208 -24.16 5.73 -9.82
N THR A 209 -24.98 4.72 -9.53
CA THR A 209 -26.34 4.89 -9.01
C THR A 209 -26.61 3.95 -7.84
N PHE A 210 -27.43 4.40 -6.90
CA PHE A 210 -28.06 3.57 -5.89
C PHE A 210 -29.58 3.68 -6.03
N ASP A 211 -30.26 2.55 -6.19
CA ASP A 211 -31.71 2.49 -6.13
C ASP A 211 -32.15 2.15 -4.70
N PRO A 212 -32.74 3.09 -3.95
CA PRO A 212 -33.17 2.85 -2.57
C PRO A 212 -34.33 1.86 -2.44
N ALA A 213 -35.15 1.68 -3.48
CA ALA A 213 -36.30 0.78 -3.45
C ALA A 213 -35.84 -0.68 -3.57
N SER A 214 -34.99 -0.98 -4.54
CA SER A 214 -34.42 -2.33 -4.73
C SER A 214 -33.13 -2.57 -3.95
N LYS A 215 -32.55 -1.52 -3.35
CA LYS A 215 -31.25 -1.50 -2.67
C LYS A 215 -30.11 -1.98 -3.58
N ARG A 216 -30.19 -1.70 -4.88
CA ARG A 216 -29.18 -2.13 -5.86
C ARG A 216 -28.20 -1.01 -6.15
N CYS A 217 -26.94 -1.38 -6.32
CA CYS A 217 -25.87 -0.47 -6.69
C CYS A 217 -25.42 -0.73 -8.12
N ALA A 218 -25.12 0.33 -8.86
CA ALA A 218 -24.39 0.28 -10.13
C ALA A 218 -23.27 1.32 -10.10
N GLY A 219 -22.16 1.07 -10.78
CA GLY A 219 -21.02 1.99 -10.82
C GLY A 219 -19.81 1.35 -11.47
N SER A 220 -18.67 2.03 -11.44
CA SER A 220 -17.47 1.57 -12.15
C SER A 220 -17.02 0.16 -11.75
N CYS A 221 -17.22 -0.28 -10.50
CA CYS A 221 -16.82 -1.63 -10.07
C CYS A 221 -17.89 -2.69 -10.32
N HIS A 222 -19.15 -2.28 -10.47
CA HIS A 222 -20.28 -3.18 -10.66
C HIS A 222 -20.80 -3.18 -12.10
N ALA A 223 -20.30 -2.37 -13.03
CA ALA A 223 -20.76 -2.38 -14.43
C ALA A 223 -19.62 -2.71 -15.42
N ARG A 224 -18.87 -3.80 -15.18
CA ARG A 224 -17.71 -4.19 -16.02
C ARG A 224 -17.85 -5.53 -16.75
N GLY A 225 -19.06 -5.99 -17.03
CA GLY A 225 -19.25 -7.23 -17.81
C GLY A 225 -19.02 -8.52 -17.00
N GLY A 226 -19.06 -8.43 -15.66
CA GLY A 226 -19.02 -9.58 -14.76
C GLY A 226 -20.39 -10.22 -14.55
N ASN A 227 -20.43 -11.30 -13.77
CA ASN A 227 -21.66 -12.05 -13.49
C ASN A 227 -22.63 -11.32 -12.55
N ARG A 228 -22.20 -10.23 -11.91
CA ARG A 228 -22.98 -9.54 -10.88
C ARG A 228 -22.95 -8.02 -11.06
N GLU A 229 -23.61 -7.57 -12.11
CA GLU A 229 -23.51 -6.16 -12.50
C GLU A 229 -24.32 -5.18 -11.62
N THR A 230 -25.28 -5.67 -10.85
CA THR A 230 -26.12 -4.85 -9.97
C THR A 230 -26.38 -5.55 -8.64
N PRO A 231 -25.34 -5.72 -7.79
CA PRO A 231 -25.52 -6.39 -6.50
C PRO A 231 -26.49 -5.62 -5.61
N ALA A 232 -27.35 -6.35 -4.89
CA ALA A 232 -28.16 -5.76 -3.85
C ALA A 232 -27.35 -5.56 -2.55
N TRP A 233 -27.75 -4.57 -1.77
CA TRP A 233 -27.17 -4.26 -0.47
C TRP A 233 -27.19 -5.47 0.46
N GLY A 234 -26.02 -5.79 1.01
CA GLY A 234 -25.81 -6.89 1.94
C GLY A 234 -25.85 -8.29 1.30
N GLU A 235 -25.72 -8.39 -0.03
CA GLU A 235 -25.39 -9.66 -0.69
C GLU A 235 -24.01 -10.19 -0.27
N ALA A 236 -23.79 -11.51 -0.47
CA ALA A 236 -22.54 -12.18 -0.15
C ALA A 236 -21.33 -11.63 -0.93
N SER A 237 -20.12 -11.99 -0.48
CA SER A 237 -18.84 -11.57 -1.08
C SER A 237 -18.78 -11.85 -2.57
N VAL A 238 -18.31 -10.87 -3.34
CA VAL A 238 -18.10 -10.96 -4.79
C VAL A 238 -16.79 -11.69 -5.12
N GLY A 239 -16.85 -12.64 -6.05
CA GLY A 239 -15.66 -13.27 -6.65
C GLY A 239 -15.10 -12.45 -7.82
N CYS A 240 -13.92 -12.82 -8.34
CA CYS A 240 -13.29 -12.09 -9.45
C CYS A 240 -14.22 -11.92 -10.66
N ASN A 241 -14.93 -13.00 -11.02
CA ASN A 241 -15.85 -13.04 -12.16
C ASN A 241 -17.16 -12.27 -11.94
N ASP A 242 -17.46 -11.84 -10.71
CA ASP A 242 -18.65 -11.05 -10.43
C ASP A 242 -18.50 -9.60 -10.88
N CYS A 243 -17.28 -9.06 -10.84
CA CYS A 243 -16.98 -7.70 -11.26
C CYS A 243 -16.73 -7.62 -12.77
N HIS A 244 -15.84 -8.47 -13.29
CA HIS A 244 -15.46 -8.50 -14.70
C HIS A 244 -15.13 -9.94 -15.12
N ARG A 245 -15.16 -10.22 -16.42
CA ARG A 245 -14.68 -11.52 -16.91
C ARG A 245 -13.18 -11.67 -16.61
N SER A 246 -12.80 -12.74 -15.92
CA SER A 246 -11.41 -13.06 -15.55
C SER A 246 -11.10 -14.54 -15.83
N PRO A 247 -10.24 -14.86 -16.80
CA PRO A 247 -9.55 -13.93 -17.70
C PRO A 247 -10.48 -13.37 -18.80
N PRO A 248 -10.12 -12.23 -19.44
CA PRO A 248 -10.84 -11.70 -20.59
C PRO A 248 -10.90 -12.67 -21.78
N ALA A 249 -11.74 -12.37 -22.77
CA ALA A 249 -11.76 -13.14 -24.02
C ALA A 249 -10.41 -13.05 -24.76
N SER A 250 -9.98 -14.16 -25.37
CA SER A 250 -8.70 -14.28 -26.10
C SER A 250 -7.45 -14.06 -25.24
N HIS A 251 -7.54 -14.32 -23.93
CA HIS A 251 -6.41 -14.25 -23.02
C HIS A 251 -5.57 -15.55 -23.06
N TYR A 252 -4.31 -15.46 -22.62
CA TYR A 252 -3.41 -16.60 -22.51
C TYR A 252 -3.97 -17.66 -21.55
N ASP A 253 -3.97 -18.92 -21.97
CA ASP A 253 -4.51 -20.06 -21.23
C ASP A 253 -3.43 -20.68 -20.32
N GLY A 254 -3.06 -19.95 -19.28
CA GLY A 254 -2.06 -20.39 -18.29
C GLY A 254 -2.13 -19.64 -16.97
N PRO A 255 -1.23 -19.94 -16.00
CA PRO A 255 -1.32 -19.39 -14.65
C PRO A 255 -1.22 -17.86 -14.62
N CYS A 256 -2.22 -17.20 -14.02
CA CYS A 256 -2.34 -15.73 -13.93
C CYS A 256 -1.04 -15.07 -13.41
N ARG A 257 -0.41 -15.69 -12.41
CA ARG A 257 0.83 -15.20 -11.77
C ARG A 257 2.03 -15.09 -12.69
N GLN A 258 1.99 -15.68 -13.90
CA GLN A 258 3.06 -15.48 -14.89
C GLN A 258 3.10 -14.05 -15.42
N CYS A 259 1.98 -13.34 -15.37
CA CYS A 259 1.85 -11.98 -15.86
C CYS A 259 1.30 -11.02 -14.81
N HIS A 260 0.59 -11.49 -13.79
CA HIS A 260 0.02 -10.66 -12.73
C HIS A 260 0.61 -11.08 -11.38
N HIS A 261 1.70 -10.47 -10.92
CA HIS A 261 2.38 -10.90 -9.68
C HIS A 261 1.57 -10.66 -8.40
N GLU A 262 0.56 -9.79 -8.47
CA GLU A 262 -0.44 -9.64 -7.40
C GLU A 262 -1.44 -10.80 -7.34
N VAL A 263 -1.45 -11.73 -8.31
CA VAL A 263 -2.31 -12.90 -8.24
C VAL A 263 -1.61 -14.01 -7.46
N ALA A 264 -2.32 -14.55 -6.47
CA ALA A 264 -1.85 -15.66 -5.65
C ALA A 264 -1.55 -16.90 -6.50
N ALA A 265 -0.78 -17.83 -5.92
CA ALA A 265 -0.29 -19.00 -6.65
C ALA A 265 -1.41 -19.90 -7.22
N ASP A 266 -2.57 -19.90 -6.57
CA ASP A 266 -3.77 -20.64 -6.95
C ASP A 266 -4.59 -19.97 -8.07
N GLY A 267 -4.27 -18.72 -8.44
CA GLY A 267 -5.04 -17.95 -9.42
C GLY A 267 -6.41 -17.49 -8.93
N ALA A 268 -6.78 -17.78 -7.68
CA ALA A 268 -8.13 -17.58 -7.13
C ALA A 268 -8.23 -16.35 -6.22
N SER A 269 -7.10 -15.76 -5.82
CA SER A 269 -7.05 -14.59 -4.93
C SER A 269 -5.90 -13.65 -5.28
N LEU A 270 -5.89 -12.48 -4.64
CA LEU A 270 -4.81 -11.49 -4.78
C LEU A 270 -3.93 -11.48 -3.52
N THR A 271 -2.62 -11.29 -3.71
CA THR A 271 -1.66 -11.16 -2.63
C THR A 271 -1.76 -9.76 -2.01
N GLN A 272 -1.77 -9.69 -0.67
CA GLN A 272 -1.89 -8.42 0.05
C GLN A 272 -0.52 -7.77 0.26
N PRO A 273 -0.42 -6.43 0.23
CA PRO A 273 -1.50 -5.47 -0.06
C PRO A 273 -1.83 -5.39 -1.55
N VAL A 274 -3.12 -5.40 -1.90
CA VAL A 274 -3.62 -5.33 -3.29
C VAL A 274 -3.52 -3.90 -3.84
N ARG A 275 -2.51 -3.58 -4.64
CA ARG A 275 -2.22 -2.20 -5.10
C ARG A 275 -2.53 -1.96 -6.59
N LEU A 276 -2.42 -2.97 -7.43
CA LEU A 276 -2.58 -2.84 -8.89
C LEU A 276 -4.01 -3.13 -9.34
N HIS A 277 -4.76 -3.97 -8.63
CA HIS A 277 -6.05 -4.48 -9.15
C HIS A 277 -7.19 -3.44 -9.33
N LEU A 278 -7.24 -2.38 -8.51
CA LEU A 278 -8.32 -1.36 -8.58
C LEU A 278 -7.85 0.04 -9.00
N ASN A 279 -6.66 0.17 -9.61
CA ASN A 279 -6.11 1.46 -10.03
C ASN A 279 -6.54 1.91 -11.44
N GLY A 280 -7.37 1.11 -12.12
CA GLY A 280 -7.87 1.41 -13.48
C GLY A 280 -6.88 1.12 -14.61
N ARG A 281 -5.76 0.45 -14.35
CA ARG A 281 -4.77 0.02 -15.35
C ARG A 281 -4.69 -1.51 -15.41
N ILE A 282 -4.26 -2.03 -16.56
CA ILE A 282 -3.86 -3.44 -16.68
C ILE A 282 -2.36 -3.47 -16.42
N ASP A 283 -1.98 -3.74 -15.18
CA ASP A 283 -0.59 -3.84 -14.79
C ASP A 283 -0.10 -5.28 -14.95
N LEU A 284 1.08 -5.41 -15.56
CA LEU A 284 1.80 -6.67 -15.68
C LEU A 284 2.99 -6.67 -14.72
N GLY A 285 3.33 -7.85 -14.20
CA GLY A 285 4.38 -8.02 -13.21
C GLY A 285 4.06 -7.29 -11.91
N ASP A 286 4.97 -6.42 -11.49
CA ASP A 286 4.85 -5.52 -10.33
C ASP A 286 4.25 -4.14 -10.68
N GLY A 287 3.83 -3.92 -11.93
CA GLY A 287 3.25 -2.65 -12.38
C GLY A 287 4.25 -1.51 -12.63
N SER A 288 5.55 -1.75 -12.50
CA SER A 288 6.58 -0.73 -12.76
C SER A 288 6.70 -0.34 -14.24
N GLY A 289 6.24 -1.20 -15.16
CA GLY A 289 6.44 -1.06 -16.60
C GLY A 289 7.91 -1.22 -17.03
N GLN A 290 8.80 -1.62 -16.11
CA GLN A 290 10.21 -1.88 -16.37
C GLN A 290 10.44 -3.36 -16.71
N CYS A 291 11.61 -3.68 -17.26
CA CYS A 291 12.02 -5.06 -17.54
C CYS A 291 11.89 -5.96 -16.29
N GLY A 292 12.19 -5.38 -15.12
CA GLY A 292 12.13 -5.96 -13.79
C GLY A 292 10.77 -6.49 -13.34
N ALA A 293 9.71 -5.95 -13.94
CA ALA A 293 8.34 -6.39 -13.67
C ALA A 293 8.15 -7.87 -14.04
N CYS A 294 8.84 -8.33 -15.11
CA CYS A 294 8.67 -9.68 -15.65
C CYS A 294 9.96 -10.51 -15.66
N HIS A 295 11.12 -9.86 -15.67
CA HIS A 295 12.44 -10.49 -15.72
C HIS A 295 13.23 -10.13 -14.47
N GLY A 296 13.91 -11.12 -13.87
CA GLY A 296 14.69 -10.87 -12.65
C GLY A 296 13.79 -10.47 -11.48
N SER A 297 14.10 -9.35 -10.84
CA SER A 297 13.35 -8.81 -9.70
C SER A 297 13.53 -7.30 -9.55
N GLY A 298 12.43 -6.54 -9.61
CA GLY A 298 12.42 -5.10 -9.35
C GLY A 298 13.45 -4.35 -10.19
N ASP A 299 14.31 -3.54 -9.59
CA ASP A 299 15.31 -2.78 -10.33
C ASP A 299 16.47 -3.61 -10.93
N ASP A 300 16.57 -4.92 -10.61
CA ASP A 300 17.54 -5.84 -11.23
C ASP A 300 16.81 -6.76 -12.22
N PRO A 301 16.66 -6.37 -13.51
CA PRO A 301 15.89 -7.12 -14.48
C PRO A 301 16.60 -8.40 -14.98
N TRP A 302 17.78 -8.71 -14.44
CA TRP A 302 18.54 -9.88 -14.85
C TRP A 302 17.94 -11.17 -14.29
N PRO A 303 17.57 -12.14 -15.13
CA PRO A 303 17.19 -13.45 -14.64
C PRO A 303 18.36 -14.10 -13.88
N THR A 304 18.06 -14.88 -12.84
CA THR A 304 19.07 -15.54 -12.00
C THR A 304 19.46 -16.94 -12.49
N THR A 305 18.98 -17.33 -13.66
CA THR A 305 19.13 -18.69 -14.20
C THR A 305 20.26 -18.79 -15.23
N GLY A 306 21.01 -19.89 -15.17
CA GLY A 306 22.03 -20.25 -16.16
C GLY A 306 23.11 -19.18 -16.35
N ALA A 307 23.35 -18.81 -17.61
CA ALA A 307 24.48 -17.96 -17.99
C ALA A 307 24.30 -16.49 -17.63
N HIS A 308 23.09 -16.04 -17.26
CA HIS A 308 22.80 -14.64 -16.98
C HIS A 308 23.70 -14.06 -15.90
N THR A 309 23.85 -14.72 -14.76
CA THR A 309 24.68 -14.20 -13.65
C THR A 309 26.15 -14.00 -14.08
N ALA A 310 26.64 -14.79 -15.05
CA ALA A 310 28.02 -14.66 -15.54
C ALA A 310 28.24 -13.42 -16.40
N HIS A 311 27.20 -13.02 -17.13
CA HIS A 311 27.23 -11.90 -18.05
C HIS A 311 26.72 -10.60 -17.43
N ALA A 312 25.82 -10.70 -16.44
CA ALA A 312 25.29 -9.57 -15.69
C ALA A 312 26.35 -8.95 -14.75
N LYS A 313 27.10 -9.81 -14.05
CA LYS A 313 28.07 -9.42 -13.02
C LYS A 313 29.39 -10.18 -13.24
N PRO A 314 30.07 -9.98 -14.38
CA PRO A 314 31.35 -10.62 -14.66
C PRO A 314 32.45 -10.08 -13.75
N SER A 315 33.38 -10.94 -13.34
CA SER A 315 34.57 -10.56 -12.55
C SER A 315 35.70 -10.00 -13.41
N SER A 316 35.65 -10.25 -14.72
CA SER A 316 36.73 -9.95 -15.66
C SER A 316 36.34 -8.95 -16.73
N SER A 317 35.12 -8.40 -16.77
CA SER A 317 34.71 -7.47 -17.81
C SER A 317 33.66 -6.48 -17.33
N ARG A 318 33.19 -5.62 -18.24
CA ARG A 318 31.93 -4.90 -18.06
C ARG A 318 30.74 -5.87 -18.20
N PRO A 319 29.59 -5.60 -17.56
CA PRO A 319 28.35 -6.31 -17.81
C PRO A 319 28.00 -6.32 -19.29
N VAL A 320 27.59 -7.48 -19.80
CA VAL A 320 27.18 -7.66 -21.19
C VAL A 320 25.73 -7.22 -21.33
N ALA A 321 25.44 -6.29 -22.25
CA ALA A 321 24.06 -5.81 -22.45
C ALA A 321 23.15 -6.93 -22.98
N CYS A 322 21.87 -6.95 -22.57
CA CYS A 322 20.89 -7.97 -22.98
C CYS A 322 20.77 -8.10 -24.51
N ALA A 323 20.89 -6.99 -25.24
CA ALA A 323 20.83 -6.93 -26.70
C ALA A 323 21.97 -7.70 -27.40
N THR A 324 23.01 -8.07 -26.66
CA THR A 324 24.09 -8.94 -27.16
C THR A 324 23.60 -10.37 -27.39
N CYS A 325 22.58 -10.81 -26.64
CA CYS A 325 22.07 -12.17 -26.70
C CYS A 325 20.62 -12.24 -27.17
N HIS A 326 19.80 -11.25 -26.82
CA HIS A 326 18.37 -11.26 -27.06
C HIS A 326 17.95 -10.16 -28.02
N VAL A 327 16.92 -10.45 -28.82
CA VAL A 327 16.19 -9.40 -29.50
C VAL A 327 15.34 -8.69 -28.45
N ILE A 328 15.72 -7.47 -28.08
CA ILE A 328 14.90 -6.63 -27.21
C ILE A 328 13.78 -6.04 -28.06
N PRO A 329 12.50 -6.33 -27.76
CA PRO A 329 11.37 -5.78 -28.50
C PRO A 329 11.34 -4.26 -28.42
N VAL A 330 11.03 -3.60 -29.54
CA VAL A 330 10.64 -2.19 -29.57
C VAL A 330 9.13 -2.11 -29.63
N GLY A 331 8.50 -1.48 -28.64
CA GLY A 331 7.04 -1.40 -28.52
C GLY A 331 6.44 -2.53 -27.67
N LYS A 332 5.36 -3.17 -28.16
CA LYS A 332 4.66 -4.21 -27.40
C LYS A 332 5.56 -5.42 -27.20
N HIS A 333 5.85 -5.74 -25.94
CA HIS A 333 6.63 -6.91 -25.60
C HIS A 333 5.82 -8.19 -25.89
N PRO A 334 6.35 -9.17 -26.64
CA PRO A 334 5.69 -10.45 -26.82
C PRO A 334 5.62 -11.18 -25.47
N VAL A 335 4.46 -11.75 -25.17
CA VAL A 335 4.19 -12.50 -23.95
C VAL A 335 4.02 -13.97 -24.32
N GLY A 336 4.59 -14.88 -23.53
CA GLY A 336 4.40 -16.33 -23.69
C GLY A 336 5.20 -17.02 -24.82
N ALA A 337 5.86 -16.27 -25.70
CA ALA A 337 6.63 -16.84 -26.83
C ALA A 337 8.05 -17.32 -26.46
N GLY A 338 8.50 -17.10 -25.23
CA GLY A 338 9.89 -17.31 -24.81
C GLY A 338 10.85 -16.26 -25.37
N ALA A 339 12.02 -16.12 -24.74
CA ALA A 339 13.05 -15.20 -25.21
C ALA A 339 13.73 -15.75 -26.47
N VAL A 340 13.77 -14.96 -27.54
CA VAL A 340 14.52 -15.32 -28.76
C VAL A 340 15.98 -14.94 -28.56
N VAL A 341 16.86 -15.94 -28.63
CA VAL A 341 18.31 -15.72 -28.62
C VAL A 341 18.77 -15.42 -30.04
N ARG A 342 19.29 -14.22 -30.26
CA ARG A 342 19.96 -13.80 -31.49
C ARG A 342 21.18 -12.99 -31.09
N LEU A 343 22.35 -13.61 -31.23
CA LEU A 343 23.61 -13.02 -30.82
C LEU A 343 23.97 -11.82 -31.71
N ALA A 344 24.43 -10.73 -31.11
CA ALA A 344 24.74 -9.48 -31.77
C ALA A 344 25.84 -8.69 -31.05
N GLY A 345 26.28 -7.57 -31.64
CA GLY A 345 27.21 -6.66 -30.99
C GLY A 345 28.55 -7.32 -30.64
N PRO A 346 29.04 -7.22 -29.39
CA PRO A 346 30.32 -7.79 -28.97
C PRO A 346 30.48 -9.29 -29.26
N ALA A 347 29.39 -10.06 -29.29
CA ALA A 347 29.45 -11.49 -29.60
C ALA A 347 29.96 -11.77 -31.03
N LEU A 348 29.78 -10.82 -31.96
CA LEU A 348 30.17 -10.91 -33.37
C LEU A 348 31.48 -10.17 -33.68
N ALA A 349 32.18 -9.64 -32.67
CA ALA A 349 33.42 -8.90 -32.87
C ALA A 349 34.47 -9.73 -33.63
N GLY A 350 35.30 -9.06 -34.43
CA GLY A 350 36.34 -9.73 -35.23
C GLY A 350 35.80 -10.66 -36.33
N GLY A 351 34.52 -10.56 -36.71
CA GLY A 351 33.91 -11.42 -37.72
C GLY A 351 33.47 -12.79 -37.20
N ALA A 352 33.37 -12.95 -35.88
CA ALA A 352 32.92 -14.17 -35.23
C ALA A 352 31.49 -14.58 -35.70
N ARG A 353 31.26 -15.88 -35.87
CA ARG A 353 29.98 -16.45 -36.34
C ARG A 353 29.17 -16.97 -35.16
N ALA A 354 28.90 -16.10 -34.19
CA ALA A 354 28.31 -16.48 -32.92
C ALA A 354 27.00 -17.26 -33.07
N ARG A 355 26.90 -18.40 -32.39
CA ARG A 355 25.75 -19.30 -32.41
C ARG A 355 25.29 -19.67 -31.01
N TYR A 356 23.98 -19.86 -30.88
CA TYR A 356 23.35 -20.53 -29.75
C TYR A 356 22.52 -21.70 -30.28
N ASP A 357 22.81 -22.90 -29.81
CA ASP A 357 22.01 -24.09 -30.08
C ASP A 357 20.98 -24.24 -28.96
N ALA A 358 19.69 -24.11 -29.30
CA ALA A 358 18.61 -24.19 -28.32
C ALA A 358 18.34 -25.63 -27.84
N ALA A 359 18.69 -26.66 -28.63
CA ALA A 359 18.48 -28.06 -28.29
C ALA A 359 19.49 -28.52 -27.25
N THR A 360 20.78 -28.22 -27.46
CA THR A 360 21.85 -28.56 -26.52
C THR A 360 22.10 -27.46 -25.47
N LYS A 361 21.51 -26.27 -25.66
CA LYS A 361 21.73 -25.06 -24.87
C LYS A 361 23.20 -24.65 -24.83
N THR A 362 23.93 -24.81 -25.93
CA THR A 362 25.36 -24.46 -26.01
C THR A 362 25.60 -23.19 -26.83
N CYS A 363 26.59 -22.40 -26.43
CA CYS A 363 27.05 -21.23 -27.16
C CYS A 363 28.38 -21.54 -27.85
N SER A 364 28.55 -21.16 -29.12
CA SER A 364 29.78 -21.41 -29.88
C SER A 364 30.09 -20.27 -30.85
N GLU A 365 31.33 -20.27 -31.37
CA GLU A 365 31.78 -19.35 -32.43
C GLU A 365 31.60 -17.85 -32.09
N THR A 366 31.48 -17.51 -30.80
CA THR A 366 31.38 -16.12 -30.33
C THR A 366 32.77 -15.54 -30.16
N ALA A 367 32.92 -14.23 -30.31
CA ALA A 367 34.22 -13.57 -30.16
C ALA A 367 34.92 -13.84 -28.80
N CYS A 368 34.14 -14.16 -27.75
CA CYS A 368 34.67 -14.43 -26.41
C CYS A 368 34.85 -15.93 -26.11
N HIS A 369 34.08 -16.81 -26.76
CA HIS A 369 34.14 -18.26 -26.56
C HIS A 369 34.98 -18.96 -27.65
N THR A 370 35.88 -18.25 -28.30
CA THR A 370 36.81 -18.81 -29.30
C THR A 370 38.26 -18.44 -29.03
N GLY A 371 38.59 -18.01 -27.80
CA GLY A 371 39.94 -17.61 -27.44
C GLY A 371 40.91 -18.79 -27.47
N VAL A 372 41.98 -18.63 -28.25
CA VAL A 372 43.01 -19.65 -28.44
C VAL A 372 43.54 -20.14 -27.08
N GLY A 373 43.53 -21.46 -26.90
CA GLY A 373 44.04 -22.14 -25.71
C GLY A 373 43.17 -21.98 -24.44
N GLY A 374 41.96 -21.46 -24.55
CA GLY A 374 40.97 -21.48 -23.47
C GLY A 374 40.35 -22.87 -23.30
N SER A 375 40.03 -23.25 -22.06
CA SER A 375 39.49 -24.57 -21.74
C SER A 375 37.99 -24.74 -22.02
N LEU A 376 37.25 -23.66 -22.32
CA LEU A 376 35.79 -23.70 -22.48
C LEU A 376 35.30 -22.85 -23.66
N GLN A 377 35.55 -23.37 -24.86
CA GLN A 377 35.21 -22.71 -26.14
C GLN A 377 33.74 -22.93 -26.58
N THR A 378 33.06 -23.87 -25.95
CA THR A 378 31.67 -24.22 -26.26
C THR A 378 30.86 -24.38 -24.98
N PRO A 379 30.76 -23.33 -24.14
CA PRO A 379 30.08 -23.43 -22.86
C PRO A 379 28.60 -23.77 -23.05
N ALA A 380 28.10 -24.64 -22.17
CA ALA A 380 26.69 -24.84 -21.99
C ALA A 380 26.09 -23.66 -21.21
N TRP A 381 24.80 -23.41 -21.42
CA TRP A 381 24.02 -22.37 -20.74
C TRP A 381 24.15 -22.40 -19.22
N ASN A 382 24.39 -23.57 -18.65
CA ASN A 382 24.52 -23.82 -17.22
C ASN A 382 25.94 -24.27 -16.82
N SER A 383 26.99 -23.92 -17.57
CA SER A 383 28.39 -24.25 -17.23
C SER A 383 28.88 -23.68 -15.88
N GLY A 384 28.09 -22.83 -15.22
CA GLY A 384 28.34 -22.40 -13.85
C GLY A 384 29.53 -21.44 -13.71
N PRO A 385 30.03 -21.23 -12.49
CA PRO A 385 31.08 -20.25 -12.20
C PRO A 385 32.43 -20.56 -12.85
N ALA A 386 32.75 -21.84 -13.11
CA ALA A 386 34.02 -22.25 -13.72
C ALA A 386 34.21 -21.64 -15.13
N ALA A 387 33.12 -21.35 -15.83
CA ALA A 387 33.14 -20.65 -17.12
C ALA A 387 33.65 -19.19 -17.03
N ARG A 388 33.82 -18.63 -15.83
CA ARG A 388 34.28 -17.25 -15.60
C ARG A 388 35.76 -17.15 -15.25
N ALA A 389 36.46 -18.29 -15.10
CA ALA A 389 37.89 -18.29 -14.82
C ALA A 389 38.69 -17.73 -16.02
N CYS A 390 39.80 -17.03 -15.78
CA CYS A 390 40.60 -16.41 -16.85
C CYS A 390 41.00 -17.40 -17.97
N GLY A 391 41.34 -18.63 -17.59
CA GLY A 391 41.71 -19.72 -18.49
C GLY A 391 40.56 -20.37 -19.25
N ALA A 392 39.30 -20.05 -18.93
CA ALA A 392 38.14 -20.61 -19.61
C ALA A 392 38.00 -20.06 -21.04
N CYS A 393 38.21 -18.75 -21.21
CA CYS A 393 38.03 -18.08 -22.49
C CYS A 393 39.27 -18.17 -23.39
N HIS A 394 40.47 -18.02 -22.82
CA HIS A 394 41.75 -17.96 -23.52
C HIS A 394 42.89 -18.51 -22.65
N ALA A 395 44.01 -18.88 -23.26
CA ALA A 395 45.18 -19.30 -22.50
C ALA A 395 45.67 -18.17 -21.59
N THR A 396 46.03 -18.52 -20.36
CA THR A 396 46.59 -17.60 -19.37
C THR A 396 47.87 -18.25 -18.81
N PRO A 397 49.09 -17.83 -19.24
CA PRO A 397 49.39 -16.74 -20.19
C PRO A 397 49.02 -17.07 -21.65
N PRO A 398 48.91 -16.06 -22.53
CA PRO A 398 48.68 -16.27 -23.97
C PRO A 398 49.77 -17.14 -24.62
N PRO A 399 49.50 -17.75 -25.78
CA PRO A 399 50.49 -18.53 -26.52
C PRO A 399 51.68 -17.67 -27.00
N PRO A 400 52.82 -18.28 -27.38
CA PRO A 400 53.96 -17.58 -28.00
C PRO A 400 53.52 -16.64 -29.15
N PRO A 401 54.17 -15.47 -29.31
CA PRO A 401 55.46 -15.08 -28.75
C PRO A 401 55.41 -14.43 -27.36
N HIS A 402 54.28 -14.50 -26.64
CA HIS A 402 54.18 -14.00 -25.27
C HIS A 402 55.25 -14.64 -24.36
N ALA A 403 55.92 -13.84 -23.54
CA ALA A 403 56.96 -14.31 -22.64
C ALA A 403 56.40 -15.29 -21.59
N ALA A 404 57.15 -16.35 -21.27
CA ALA A 404 56.81 -17.30 -20.22
C ALA A 404 57.11 -16.75 -18.81
N ALA A 405 56.59 -15.56 -18.49
CA ALA A 405 56.73 -14.93 -17.18
C ALA A 405 55.54 -15.28 -16.27
N THR A 406 55.80 -15.43 -14.97
CA THR A 406 54.77 -15.80 -13.97
C THR A 406 54.18 -14.60 -13.21
N GLN A 407 54.81 -13.42 -13.32
CA GLN A 407 54.35 -12.15 -12.75
C GLN A 407 53.69 -11.27 -13.82
N CYS A 408 52.37 -11.13 -13.75
CA CYS A 408 51.62 -10.38 -14.77
C CYS A 408 51.46 -8.90 -14.39
N GLY A 409 51.19 -8.58 -13.12
CA GLY A 409 50.87 -7.21 -12.66
C GLY A 409 52.05 -6.24 -12.52
N GLY A 410 53.24 -6.64 -12.97
CA GLY A 410 54.44 -5.79 -12.92
C GLY A 410 54.39 -4.61 -13.89
N SER A 411 55.17 -3.57 -13.61
CA SER A 411 55.29 -2.36 -14.45
C SER A 411 55.84 -2.62 -15.85
N ILE A 412 56.31 -3.83 -16.14
CA ILE A 412 57.01 -4.21 -17.37
C ILE A 412 56.04 -4.43 -18.54
N CYS A 413 54.93 -5.15 -18.33
CA CYS A 413 54.06 -5.59 -19.45
C CYS A 413 52.57 -5.29 -19.25
N HIS A 414 52.02 -5.44 -18.04
CA HIS A 414 50.59 -5.19 -17.77
C HIS A 414 50.39 -4.18 -16.63
N SER A 415 51.17 -3.11 -16.67
CA SER A 415 51.27 -2.09 -15.63
C SER A 415 49.91 -1.52 -15.23
N GLY A 416 49.45 -1.88 -14.03
CA GLY A 416 48.20 -1.38 -13.45
C GLY A 416 46.90 -1.95 -14.03
N LEU A 417 46.97 -2.89 -15.00
CA LEU A 417 45.79 -3.55 -15.59
C LEU A 417 45.51 -4.92 -14.96
N THR A 418 46.54 -5.59 -14.47
CA THR A 418 46.43 -6.90 -13.81
C THR A 418 47.13 -6.90 -12.47
N SER A 419 46.77 -7.82 -11.59
CA SER A 419 47.42 -8.06 -10.30
C SER A 419 47.59 -9.55 -10.05
N GLY A 420 48.67 -9.94 -9.39
CA GLY A 420 48.93 -11.33 -9.01
C GLY A 420 49.82 -12.11 -9.98
N PHE A 421 49.78 -13.43 -9.82
CA PHE A 421 50.62 -14.40 -10.53
C PHE A 421 49.77 -15.38 -11.35
N VAL A 422 50.39 -16.21 -12.18
CA VAL A 422 49.70 -17.34 -12.81
C VAL A 422 48.98 -18.17 -11.73
N GLY A 423 47.67 -18.38 -11.89
CA GLY A 423 46.81 -19.08 -10.93
C GLY A 423 46.05 -18.17 -9.94
N THR A 424 46.56 -16.97 -9.63
CA THR A 424 45.88 -15.96 -8.78
C THR A 424 45.61 -14.64 -9.51
N LEU A 425 45.80 -14.64 -10.82
CA LEU A 425 45.65 -13.48 -11.68
C LEU A 425 44.24 -12.88 -11.56
N SER A 426 44.19 -11.58 -11.35
CA SER A 426 42.96 -10.80 -11.35
C SER A 426 43.15 -9.50 -12.14
N LEU A 427 42.05 -8.97 -12.69
CA LEU A 427 42.06 -7.66 -13.33
C LEU A 427 41.85 -6.56 -12.28
N THR A 428 42.58 -5.46 -12.42
CA THR A 428 42.26 -4.23 -11.68
C THR A 428 40.96 -3.61 -12.24
N PRO A 429 40.32 -2.67 -11.55
CA PRO A 429 39.17 -1.95 -12.11
C PRO A 429 39.47 -1.25 -13.45
N ALA A 430 40.72 -0.82 -13.67
CA ALA A 430 41.16 -0.26 -14.94
C ALA A 430 41.30 -1.36 -16.02
N GLY A 431 41.88 -2.51 -15.67
CA GLY A 431 41.96 -3.68 -16.54
C GLY A 431 40.60 -4.20 -16.97
N ALA A 432 39.65 -4.34 -16.04
CA ALA A 432 38.30 -4.82 -16.31
C ALA A 432 37.50 -3.89 -17.25
N LYS A 433 37.79 -2.58 -17.27
CA LYS A 433 37.18 -1.65 -18.22
C LYS A 433 37.68 -1.84 -19.65
N ASN A 434 38.94 -2.27 -19.81
CA ASN A 434 39.56 -2.54 -21.10
C ASN A 434 39.31 -4.00 -21.56
N HIS A 435 38.94 -4.88 -20.64
CA HIS A 435 38.65 -6.27 -20.95
C HIS A 435 37.19 -6.39 -21.43
N VAL A 436 37.05 -6.79 -22.70
CA VAL A 436 35.82 -7.04 -23.48
C VAL A 436 35.13 -5.81 -24.07
N ASP A 437 35.86 -5.03 -24.88
CA ASP A 437 35.28 -4.18 -25.93
C ASP A 437 35.28 -4.86 -27.33
N GLY A 438 35.74 -6.11 -27.40
CA GLY A 438 35.92 -6.83 -28.67
C GLY A 438 37.10 -6.32 -29.50
N ARG A 439 37.98 -5.49 -28.92
CA ARG A 439 39.18 -4.96 -29.58
C ARG A 439 40.41 -5.21 -28.71
N VAL A 440 41.34 -6.03 -29.22
CA VAL A 440 42.68 -6.08 -28.65
C VAL A 440 43.44 -4.89 -29.23
N ASN A 441 43.47 -3.77 -28.50
CA ASN A 441 44.35 -2.67 -28.84
C ASN A 441 45.78 -3.10 -28.48
N ARG A 442 46.66 -3.12 -29.49
CA ARG A 442 48.08 -3.43 -29.34
C ARG A 442 48.82 -2.34 -28.59
#